data_AF-A0A2E0KM53-F1
#
_entry.id   AF-A0A2E0KM53-F1
#
_cell.length_a   1.000
_cell.length_b   1.000
_cell.length_c   1.000
_cell.angle_alpha   90.00
_cell.angle_beta   90.00
_cell.angle_gamma   90.00
#
_symmetry.space_group_name_H-M   'P 1'
#
loop_
_entity.id
_entity.type
_entity.pdbx_description
1 polymer ?
#
loop_
_entity_poly.entity_id
_entity_poly.type
_entity_poly.pdbx_seq_one_letter_code
_entity_poly.pdbx_strand_id
1 'polypeptide(L)'
;MKNMALHWKIMIGMLLGVVFGISMSYTKSGPEFISDWIKPIGTIFINSLKLIAMPLILGSLIKGVSDLKDISKLSRMGGRTLII
;
A
#
# COMPACT_ATOMS: atom_id res chain seq x y z
N MET A 1 11.23 0.00 28.22
CA MET A 1 11.13 -0.63 26.89
C MET A 1 11.00 0.47 25.85
N LYS A 2 12.07 0.75 25.10
CA LYS A 2 12.15 1.93 24.22
C LYS A 2 11.23 1.70 23.02
N ASN A 3 10.17 2.50 22.92
CA ASN A 3 9.17 2.44 21.84
C ASN A 3 9.87 2.73 20.50
N MET A 4 10.32 1.69 19.81
CA MET A 4 10.87 1.82 18.46
C MET A 4 9.77 2.34 17.54
N ALA A 5 10.06 3.46 16.87
CA ALA A 5 9.13 4.07 15.93
C ALA A 5 8.77 3.10 14.79
N LEU A 6 7.54 3.19 14.30
CA LEU A 6 6.98 2.23 13.36
C LEU A 6 7.79 2.13 12.05
N HIS A 7 8.39 3.23 11.60
CA HIS A 7 9.25 3.25 10.43
C HIS A 7 10.47 2.32 10.58
N TRP A 8 11.10 2.27 11.77
CA TRP A 8 12.21 1.36 12.04
C TRP A 8 11.78 -0.10 12.02
N LYS A 9 10.57 -0.41 12.50
CA LYS A 9 10.03 -1.77 12.45
C LYS A 9 9.81 -2.23 11.01
N ILE A 10 9.30 -1.36 10.15
CA ILE A 10 9.09 -1.65 8.73
C ILE A 10 10.43 -1.84 8.01
N MET A 11 11.40 -0.95 8.25
CA MET A 11 12.74 -1.05 7.63
C MET A 11 13.44 -2.36 8.00
N ILE A 12 13.44 -2.73 9.29
CA ILE A 12 14.04 -3.99 9.76
C ILE A 12 13.30 -5.20 9.18
N GLY A 13 11.97 -5.15 9.12
CA GLY A 13 11.15 -6.21 8.52
C GLY A 13 11.44 -6.42 7.03
N MET A 14 11.60 -5.34 6.26
CA MET A 14 12.01 -5.42 4.85
C MET A 14 13.41 -6.03 4.71
N LEU A 15 14.37 -5.57 5.51
CA LEU A 15 15.74 -6.07 5.44
C LEU A 15 15.80 -7.58 5.75
N LEU A 16 15.13 -8.00 6.82
CA LEU A 16 15.04 -9.42 7.20
C LEU A 16 14.31 -10.25 6.13
N GLY A 17 13.22 -9.73 5.56
CA GLY A 17 12.48 -10.42 4.50
C GLY A 17 13.32 -10.65 3.25
N VAL A 18 14.13 -9.67 2.84
CA VAL A 18 15.04 -9.80 1.69
C VAL A 18 16.15 -10.81 1.98
N VAL A 19 16.79 -10.73 3.15
CA VAL A 19 17.85 -11.67 3.56
C VAL A 19 17.29 -13.09 3.62
N PHE A 20 16.11 -13.27 4.21
CA PHE A 20 15.44 -14.56 4.29
C PHE A 20 15.06 -15.13 2.92
N GLY A 21 14.52 -14.29 2.02
CA GLY A 21 14.18 -14.67 0.65
C GLY A 21 15.39 -15.13 -0.16
N ILE A 22 16.51 -14.39 -0.06
CA ILE A 22 17.78 -14.76 -0.71
C ILE A 22 18.34 -16.05 -0.12
N SER A 23 18.38 -16.18 1.22
CA SER A 23 18.92 -17.36 1.90
C SER A 23 18.14 -18.64 1.55
N MET A 24 16.81 -18.55 1.45
CA MET A 24 15.96 -19.68 1.04
C MET A 24 16.09 -19.99 -0.46
N SER A 25 16.39 -19.00 -1.30
CA SER A 25 16.62 -19.23 -2.74
C SER A 25 17.85 -20.10 -3.04
N TYR A 26 18.80 -20.25 -2.10
CA TYR A 26 19.94 -21.16 -2.24
C TYR A 26 19.60 -22.63 -1.95
N THR A 27 18.43 -22.92 -1.37
CA THR A 27 17.98 -24.30 -1.08
C THR A 27 17.04 -24.78 -2.19
N LYS A 28 17.25 -25.99 -2.74
CA LYS A 28 16.45 -26.55 -3.86
C LYS A 28 14.93 -26.59 -3.59
N SER A 29 14.50 -26.65 -2.33
CA SER A 29 13.08 -26.65 -1.90
C SER A 29 12.61 -25.32 -1.28
N GLY A 30 13.47 -24.30 -1.24
CA GLY A 30 13.15 -23.00 -0.64
C GLY A 30 12.10 -22.18 -1.39
N PRO A 31 12.08 -22.16 -2.74
CA PRO A 31 11.06 -21.43 -3.50
C PRO A 31 9.64 -21.93 -3.25
N GLU A 32 9.44 -23.24 -3.11
CA GLU A 32 8.15 -23.86 -2.81
C GLU A 32 7.68 -23.48 -1.41
N PHE A 33 8.56 -23.57 -0.40
CA PHE A 33 8.24 -23.17 0.97
C PHE A 33 7.85 -21.69 1.08
N ILE A 34 8.55 -20.79 0.36
CA ILE A 34 8.20 -19.37 0.31
C ILE A 34 6.84 -19.16 -0.37
N SER A 35 6.59 -19.85 -1.48
CA SER A 35 5.33 -19.74 -2.21
C SER A 35 4.13 -20.22 -1.38
N ASP A 36 4.30 -21.29 -0.62
CA ASP A 36 3.19 -21.94 0.09
C ASP A 36 2.90 -21.30 1.46
N TRP A 37 3.92 -20.76 2.14
CA TRP A 37 3.75 -20.23 3.50
C TRP A 37 3.85 -18.71 3.58
N ILE A 38 4.73 -18.08 2.80
CA ILE A 38 5.04 -16.64 2.94
C ILE A 38 4.19 -15.80 1.99
N LYS A 39 4.03 -16.25 0.75
CA LYS A 39 3.20 -15.59 -0.26
C LYS A 39 1.73 -15.42 0.14
N PRO A 40 1.02 -16.41 0.75
CA PRO A 40 -0.37 -16.20 1.15
C PRO A 40 -0.52 -15.10 2.19
N ILE A 41 0.41 -15.00 3.15
CA ILE A 41 0.42 -13.90 4.15
C ILE A 41 0.60 -12.54 3.47
N GLY A 42 1.55 -12.44 2.54
CA GLY A 42 1.73 -11.21 1.74
C GLY A 42 0.50 -10.88 0.89
N THR A 43 -0.15 -11.89 0.32
CA THR A 43 -1.36 -11.71 -0.50
C THR A 43 -2.53 -11.20 0.34
N ILE A 44 -2.73 -11.75 1.54
CA ILE A 44 -3.75 -11.27 2.50
C ILE A 44 -3.48 -9.79 2.83
N PHE A 45 -2.23 -9.43 3.14
CA PHE A 45 -1.86 -8.05 3.44
C PHE A 45 -2.19 -7.09 2.30
N ILE A 46 -1.83 -7.43 1.07
CA ILE A 46 -2.15 -6.62 -0.12
C ILE A 46 -3.66 -6.55 -0.36
N ASN A 47 -4.38 -7.65 -0.17
CA ASN A 47 -5.83 -7.66 -0.32
C ASN A 47 -6.52 -6.78 0.74
N SER A 48 -6.04 -6.77 1.98
CA SER A 48 -6.53 -5.87 3.03
C SER A 48 -6.28 -4.40 2.67
N LEU A 49 -5.10 -4.06 2.15
CA LEU A 49 -4.82 -2.69 1.67
C LEU A 49 -5.73 -2.30 0.50
N LYS A 50 -5.95 -3.20 -0.47
CA LYS A 50 -6.88 -2.97 -1.58
C LYS A 50 -8.33 -2.79 -1.12
N LEU A 51 -8.77 -3.56 -0.13
CA LEU A 51 -10.12 -3.48 0.43
C LEU A 51 -10.39 -2.10 1.02
N ILE A 52 -9.41 -1.52 1.72
CA ILE A 52 -9.53 -0.18 2.30
C ILE A 52 -9.42 0.91 1.22
N ALA A 53 -8.59 0.70 0.19
CA ALA A 53 -8.35 1.70 -0.84
C ALA A 53 -9.63 2.07 -1.62
N MET A 54 -10.42 1.09 -2.05
CA MET A 54 -11.59 1.33 -2.90
C MET A 54 -12.67 2.22 -2.23
N PRO A 55 -13.13 1.92 -1.00
CA PRO A 55 -14.07 2.77 -0.27
C PRO A 55 -13.51 4.16 0.03
N LEU A 56 -12.22 4.26 0.40
CA LEU A 56 -11.60 5.56 0.71
C LEU A 56 -11.50 6.46 -0.51
N ILE A 57 -11.13 5.92 -1.67
CA ILE A 57 -11.05 6.68 -2.92
C ILE A 57 -12.44 7.19 -3.30
N LEU A 58 -13.45 6.32 -3.28
CA LEU A 58 -14.83 6.71 -3.59
C LEU A 58 -15.35 7.77 -2.61
N GLY A 59 -15.16 7.57 -1.30
CA GLY A 59 -15.56 8.54 -0.28
C GLY A 59 -14.85 9.88 -0.44
N SER A 60 -13.55 9.86 -0.73
CA SER A 60 -12.75 11.08 -0.97
C SER A 60 -13.22 11.83 -2.21
N LEU A 61 -13.56 11.12 -3.30
CA LEU A 61 -14.08 11.74 -4.52
C LEU A 61 -15.47 12.32 -4.32
N ILE A 62 -16.40 11.57 -3.72
CA ILE A 62 -17.77 12.03 -3.45
C ILE A 62 -17.73 13.25 -2.53
N LYS A 63 -16.97 13.20 -1.44
CA LYS A 63 -16.80 14.34 -0.54
C LYS A 63 -16.18 15.53 -1.28
N GLY A 64 -15.13 15.31 -2.07
CA GLY A 64 -14.47 16.35 -2.86
C GLY A 64 -15.41 17.05 -3.85
N VAL A 65 -16.28 16.29 -4.52
CA VAL A 65 -17.29 16.84 -5.44
C VAL A 65 -18.44 17.51 -4.67
N SER A 66 -18.86 16.95 -3.54
CA SER A 66 -19.95 17.48 -2.71
C SER A 66 -19.62 18.81 -2.01
N ASP A 67 -18.37 19.00 -1.57
CA ASP A 67 -17.90 20.28 -1.01
C ASP A 67 -17.85 21.39 -2.08
N LEU A 68 -17.77 21.02 -3.36
CA LEU A 68 -17.77 21.94 -4.49
C LEU A 68 -19.20 22.13 -5.03
N LYS A 69 -20.01 22.86 -4.25
CA LYS A 69 -21.39 23.24 -4.59
C LYS A 69 -21.55 23.92 -5.98
N ASP A 70 -20.47 24.52 -6.49
CA ASP A 70 -20.35 25.03 -7.86
C ASP A 70 -19.41 24.13 -8.68
N ILE A 71 -19.96 23.25 -9.52
CA ILE A 71 -19.23 22.45 -10.51
C ILE A 71 -18.31 23.32 -11.40
N SER A 72 -18.65 24.59 -11.62
CA SER A 72 -17.84 25.56 -12.36
C SER A 72 -16.50 25.90 -11.68
N LYS A 73 -16.43 25.90 -10.34
CA LYS A 73 -15.18 26.08 -9.58
C LYS A 73 -14.29 24.84 -9.64
N LEU A 74 -14.89 23.64 -9.66
CA LEU A 74 -14.15 22.38 -9.87
C LEU A 74 -13.49 22.37 -11.26
N SER A 75 -14.23 22.72 -12.32
CA SER A 75 -13.69 22.87 -13.68
C SER A 75 -12.54 23.88 -13.74
N ARG A 76 -12.68 25.02 -13.07
CA ARG A 76 -11.63 26.05 -13.02
C ARG A 76 -10.39 25.62 -12.21
N MET A 77 -10.56 24.86 -11.13
CA MET A 77 -9.46 24.30 -10.32
C MET A 77 -8.72 23.22 -11.09
N GLY A 78 -9.43 22.24 -11.67
CA GLY A 78 -8.83 21.18 -12.49
C GLY A 78 -8.13 21.73 -13.73
N GLY A 79 -8.75 22.71 -14.40
CA GLY A 79 -8.12 23.43 -15.51
C GLY A 79 -6.86 24.19 -15.09
N ARG A 80 -6.84 24.84 -13.92
CA ARG A 80 -5.64 25.52 -13.41
C ARG A 80 -4.50 24.56 -13.10
N THR A 81 -4.77 23.37 -12.54
CA THR A 81 -3.73 22.37 -12.24
C THR A 81 -3.18 21.67 -13.47
N LEU A 82 -3.92 21.65 -14.59
CA LEU A 82 -3.44 21.10 -15.85
C LEU A 82 -2.71 22.15 -16.71
N ILE A 83 -3.01 23.44 -16.53
CA ILE A 83 -2.41 24.55 -17.28
C ILE A 83 -1.13 25.09 -16.58
N ILE A 84 -1.05 24.99 -15.25
CA ILE A 84 0.20 25.17 -14.48
C ILE A 84 0.99 23.86 -14.52
#